data_AF-A0A8S8ZEV4-F1
#
_entry.id   AF-A0A8S8ZEV4-F1
#
_cell.length_a   1.000
_cell.length_b   1.000
_cell.length_c   1.000
_cell.angle_alpha   90.00
_cell.angle_beta   90.00
_cell.angle_gamma   90.00
#
_symmetry.space_group_name_H-M   'P 1'
#
loop_
_entity.id
_entity.type
_entity.pdbx_description
1 polymer ?
#
loop_
_entity_poly.entity_id
_entity_poly.type
_entity_poly.pdbx_seq_one_letter_code
_entity_poly.pdbx_strand_id
1 'polypeptide(L)'
;MRMAAESDFITACETEDVEAVTRILEKEVVSDDQLQKGLSRAAWRGRPAVANILLSKGAIVDRMSFLGSVSRGDVAMFELFVKYGFDINTTEFEDGTALRLSVGNEKIMRWFLAHGADPNLAYDRAPSALLTAVVDEEGGDAVRIFLEHGVALEPPNINHLVIDANAGRSDRACVDMVKQLVRAGAYINHIDPKKQGTAALCRMAQQRRHSSGNDAGSQSHLSLRKSPKFREHLAHRPLKKQDECEVSEQGEWTCDSCGPPVVFTAADSLAAREGYYIQAQAHNASALHLTERTITEPAPGEENDFMVNEIPEATQMVWEVPEGTDVNTANFTRFDAKNPISVGTSHLCGCTSMVIISQRGVYASHYWENIAFVPDKAFRLTHEETDDEVFERTIIDPIKNGKNLRTRVEQHKLDASKIGNQESDNIRAFLVRPNKAYRNDLMGDYEQKWACIRNTVGGIISLLDPNTEGGRSRWQEVTYGRLSSKSRLLNTKANGKVLVKYDPNHEGKKKVVLWVETNKVYEYEWDY
;
A
#
# COMPACT_ATOMS: atom_id res chain seq x y z
N MET A 1 37.20 54.86 10.14
CA MET A 1 36.36 55.34 9.01
C MET A 1 35.78 54.19 8.19
N ARG A 2 36.57 53.22 7.72
CA ARG A 2 36.06 52.05 6.95
C ARG A 2 34.97 51.21 7.65
N MET A 3 35.10 50.90 8.95
CA MET A 3 34.04 50.14 9.66
C MET A 3 32.75 50.95 9.89
N ALA A 4 32.82 52.28 9.91
CA ALA A 4 31.64 53.13 10.02
C ALA A 4 30.87 53.18 8.68
N ALA A 5 31.60 53.30 7.56
CA ALA A 5 31.01 53.26 6.22
C ALA A 5 30.40 51.88 5.88
N GLU A 6 31.03 50.78 6.32
CA GLU A 6 30.45 49.42 6.21
C GLU A 6 29.14 49.32 7.00
N SER A 7 29.08 49.89 8.21
CA SER A 7 27.85 49.94 9.01
C SER A 7 26.76 50.76 8.32
N ASP A 8 27.09 51.93 7.76
CA ASP A 8 26.13 52.85 7.16
C ASP A 8 25.47 52.27 5.90
N PHE A 9 26.24 51.60 5.03
CA PHE A 9 25.70 50.96 3.83
C PHE A 9 24.74 49.81 4.16
N ILE A 10 25.13 48.96 5.12
CA ILE A 10 24.29 47.82 5.55
C ILE A 10 23.02 48.32 6.23
N THR A 11 23.10 49.35 7.08
CA THR A 11 21.92 49.97 7.69
C THR A 11 20.98 50.56 6.65
N ALA A 12 21.49 51.24 5.61
CA ALA A 12 20.67 51.75 4.52
C ALA A 12 19.94 50.63 3.76
N CYS A 13 20.59 49.48 3.58
CA CYS A 13 19.96 48.31 2.96
C CYS A 13 18.81 47.72 3.82
N GLU A 14 18.88 47.84 5.15
CA GLU A 14 17.84 47.37 6.08
C GLU A 14 16.61 48.26 6.13
N THR A 15 16.82 49.58 6.09
CA THR A 15 15.77 50.59 6.29
C THR A 15 15.00 50.98 5.02
N GLU A 16 15.35 50.40 3.86
CA GLU A 16 14.83 50.76 2.53
C GLU A 16 15.20 52.17 2.07
N ASP A 17 16.34 52.70 2.52
CA ASP A 17 16.82 54.00 2.06
C ASP A 17 17.45 53.87 0.66
N VAL A 18 16.59 53.80 -0.36
CA VAL A 18 16.96 53.61 -1.77
C VAL A 18 17.91 54.71 -2.26
N GLU A 19 17.70 55.95 -1.82
CA GLU A 19 18.54 57.10 -2.19
C GLU A 19 19.94 56.98 -1.59
N ALA A 20 20.05 56.61 -0.30
CA ALA A 20 21.34 56.39 0.33
C ALA A 20 22.08 55.21 -0.29
N VAL A 21 21.41 54.08 -0.55
CA VAL A 21 22.01 52.90 -1.19
C VAL A 21 22.54 53.25 -2.58
N THR A 22 21.73 53.93 -3.41
CA THR A 22 22.14 54.33 -4.77
C THR A 22 23.35 55.27 -4.73
N ARG A 23 23.30 56.30 -3.87
CA ARG A 23 24.38 57.27 -3.71
C ARG A 23 25.69 56.62 -3.25
N ILE A 24 25.64 55.64 -2.35
CA ILE A 24 26.83 54.93 -1.86
C ILE A 24 27.42 54.06 -2.99
N LEU A 25 26.59 53.31 -3.72
CA LEU A 25 27.04 52.46 -4.83
C LEU A 25 27.60 53.25 -6.03
N GLU A 26 27.23 54.52 -6.19
CA GLU A 26 27.78 55.41 -7.22
C GLU A 26 29.10 56.07 -6.83
N LYS A 27 29.32 56.31 -5.53
CA LYS A 27 30.44 57.14 -5.03
C LYS A 27 31.55 56.34 -4.36
N GLU A 28 31.24 55.15 -3.84
CA GLU A 28 32.16 54.33 -3.06
C GLU A 28 32.37 52.97 -3.72
N VAL A 29 33.59 52.41 -3.55
CA VAL A 29 33.88 51.03 -3.96
C VAL A 29 33.36 50.09 -2.88
N VAL A 30 32.18 49.52 -3.13
CA VAL A 30 31.58 48.48 -2.29
C VAL A 30 32.17 47.13 -2.71
N SER A 31 32.62 46.33 -1.75
CA SER A 31 33.12 44.98 -2.04
C SER A 31 31.99 44.01 -2.36
N ASP A 32 32.28 42.93 -3.09
CA ASP A 32 31.30 41.87 -3.36
C ASP A 32 30.68 41.33 -2.07
N ASP A 33 31.48 41.17 -1.01
CA ASP A 33 31.02 40.74 0.32
C ASP A 33 30.01 41.74 0.94
N GLN A 34 30.27 43.04 0.83
CA GLN A 34 29.31 44.06 1.29
C GLN A 34 28.03 44.04 0.46
N LEU A 35 28.14 43.83 -0.85
CA LEU A 35 27.00 43.72 -1.75
C LEU A 35 26.11 42.52 -1.40
N GLN A 36 26.71 41.36 -1.11
CA GLN A 36 25.97 40.16 -0.67
C GLN A 36 25.34 40.33 0.71
N LYS A 37 26.07 40.92 1.67
CA LYS A 37 25.53 41.25 2.99
C LYS A 37 24.34 42.20 2.88
N GLY A 38 24.44 43.21 2.01
CA GLY A 38 23.35 44.15 1.72
C GLY A 38 22.12 43.43 1.16
N LEU A 39 22.30 42.53 0.18
CA LEU A 39 21.20 41.78 -0.42
C LEU A 39 20.53 40.86 0.61
N SER A 40 21.33 40.18 1.43
CA SER A 40 20.83 39.38 2.55
C SER A 40 19.98 40.21 3.51
N ARG A 41 20.46 41.39 3.93
CA ARG A 41 19.68 42.27 4.82
C ARG A 41 18.39 42.77 4.18
N ALA A 42 18.44 43.17 2.91
CA ALA A 42 17.27 43.61 2.15
C ALA A 42 16.21 42.48 2.08
N ALA A 43 16.63 41.24 1.86
CA ALA A 43 15.74 40.08 1.84
C ALA A 43 15.07 39.83 3.21
N TRP A 44 15.85 39.80 4.30
CA TRP A 44 15.30 39.61 5.67
C TRP A 44 14.35 40.73 6.12
N ARG A 45 14.45 41.91 5.50
CA ARG A 45 13.57 43.06 5.76
C ARG A 45 12.46 43.23 4.72
N GLY A 46 12.47 42.46 3.63
CA GLY A 46 11.49 42.55 2.54
C GLY A 46 11.57 43.87 1.78
N ARG A 47 12.78 44.22 1.31
CA ARG A 47 13.06 45.48 0.60
C ARG A 47 13.35 45.21 -0.89
N PRO A 48 12.34 44.90 -1.72
CA PRO A 48 12.54 44.55 -3.13
C PRO A 48 13.16 45.69 -3.95
N ALA A 49 12.88 46.96 -3.60
CA ALA A 49 13.47 48.10 -4.29
C ALA A 49 15.01 48.17 -4.11
N VAL A 50 15.48 47.96 -2.88
CA VAL A 50 16.92 47.85 -2.58
C VAL A 50 17.53 46.61 -3.22
N ALA A 51 16.87 45.46 -3.11
CA ALA A 51 17.34 44.20 -3.69
C ALA A 51 17.53 44.30 -5.22
N ASN A 52 16.59 44.95 -5.92
CA ASN A 52 16.69 45.19 -7.37
C ASN A 52 17.95 45.98 -7.74
N ILE A 53 18.32 46.99 -6.95
CA ILE A 53 19.55 47.76 -7.18
C ILE A 53 20.77 46.88 -6.96
N LEU A 54 20.82 46.13 -5.86
CA LEU A 54 21.97 45.28 -5.51
C LEU A 54 22.19 44.18 -6.56
N LEU A 55 21.12 43.51 -7.01
CA LEU A 55 21.17 42.51 -8.09
C LEU A 55 21.65 43.13 -9.41
N SER A 56 21.19 44.34 -9.75
CA SER A 56 21.66 45.06 -10.95
C SER A 56 23.16 45.41 -10.92
N LYS A 57 23.76 45.43 -9.72
CA LYS A 57 25.19 45.66 -9.51
C LYS A 57 26.01 44.37 -9.37
N GLY A 58 25.40 43.21 -9.58
CA GLY A 58 26.09 41.92 -9.58
C GLY A 58 26.01 41.16 -8.25
N ALA A 59 25.14 41.55 -7.33
CA ALA A 59 24.81 40.68 -6.20
C ALA A 59 24.23 39.36 -6.73
N ILE A 60 24.55 38.24 -6.09
CA ILE A 60 24.05 36.93 -6.50
C ILE A 60 23.06 36.43 -5.46
N VAL A 61 22.08 35.66 -5.89
CA VAL A 61 21.13 35.04 -4.96
C VAL A 61 21.85 33.91 -4.23
N ASP A 62 22.26 34.18 -3.01
CA ASP A 62 22.88 33.22 -2.10
C ASP A 62 21.85 32.61 -1.14
N ARG A 63 22.28 31.63 -0.35
CA ARG A 63 21.43 30.94 0.62
C ARG A 63 20.77 31.91 1.62
N MET A 64 21.46 32.97 2.03
CA MET A 64 20.98 33.87 3.08
C MET A 64 19.91 34.84 2.59
N SER A 65 20.08 35.38 1.39
CA SER A 65 19.07 36.20 0.70
C SER A 65 17.85 35.38 0.26
N PHE A 66 18.06 34.13 -0.14
CA PHE A 66 16.98 33.19 -0.43
C PHE A 66 16.10 32.93 0.81
N LEU A 67 16.70 32.46 1.91
CA LEU A 67 15.97 32.10 3.13
C LEU A 67 15.26 33.31 3.78
N GLY A 68 15.87 34.50 3.74
CA GLY A 68 15.21 35.72 4.20
C GLY A 68 13.92 36.03 3.42
N SER A 69 13.92 35.75 2.12
CA SER A 69 12.75 35.95 1.24
C SER A 69 11.68 34.88 1.46
N VAL A 70 12.08 33.61 1.66
CA VAL A 70 11.17 32.50 2.05
C VAL A 70 10.49 32.81 3.38
N SER A 71 11.27 33.19 4.40
CA SER A 71 10.75 33.46 5.76
C SER A 71 9.65 34.52 5.78
N ARG A 72 9.67 35.46 4.81
CA ARG A 72 8.68 36.52 4.68
C ARG A 72 7.52 36.21 3.75
N GLY A 73 7.61 35.16 2.95
CA GLY A 73 6.64 34.89 1.88
C GLY A 73 6.61 35.99 0.80
N ASP A 74 7.76 36.59 0.53
CA ASP A 74 7.90 37.74 -0.36
C ASP A 74 8.04 37.31 -1.82
N VAL A 75 6.90 37.08 -2.48
CA VAL A 75 6.85 36.75 -3.91
C VAL A 75 7.55 37.80 -4.77
N ALA A 76 7.47 39.08 -4.41
CA ALA A 76 8.10 40.14 -5.21
C ALA A 76 9.64 40.02 -5.23
N MET A 77 10.24 39.51 -4.16
CA MET A 77 11.68 39.18 -4.14
C MET A 77 12.00 38.04 -5.09
N PHE A 78 11.16 37.00 -5.18
CA PHE A 78 11.38 35.88 -6.09
C PHE A 78 11.18 36.24 -7.56
N GLU A 79 10.22 37.11 -7.88
CA GLU A 79 10.09 37.71 -9.22
C GLU A 79 11.37 38.45 -9.63
N LEU A 80 11.98 39.20 -8.71
CA LEU A 80 13.26 39.85 -8.95
C LEU A 80 14.39 38.84 -9.12
N PHE A 81 14.47 37.81 -8.27
CA PHE A 81 15.49 36.78 -8.39
C PHE A 81 15.45 36.10 -9.76
N VAL A 82 14.27 35.66 -10.22
CA VAL A 82 14.12 35.03 -11.55
C VAL A 82 14.47 36.02 -12.66
N LYS A 83 14.06 37.29 -12.55
CA LYS A 83 14.45 38.34 -13.51
C LYS A 83 15.96 38.49 -13.66
N TYR A 84 16.73 38.30 -12.59
CA TYR A 84 18.19 38.36 -12.60
C TYR A 84 18.87 36.98 -12.75
N GLY A 85 18.13 35.97 -13.24
CA GLY A 85 18.70 34.68 -13.65
C GLY A 85 18.79 33.64 -12.54
N PHE A 86 18.03 33.79 -11.45
CA PHE A 86 17.88 32.72 -10.47
C PHE A 86 17.22 31.50 -11.09
N ASP A 87 17.88 30.35 -10.98
CA ASP A 87 17.35 29.06 -11.43
C ASP A 87 16.36 28.51 -10.39
N ILE A 88 15.09 28.39 -10.79
CA ILE A 88 13.98 27.81 -10.02
C ILE A 88 14.32 26.40 -9.51
N ASN A 89 15.10 25.63 -10.27
CA ASN A 89 15.48 24.25 -9.98
C ASN A 89 16.94 24.15 -9.48
N THR A 90 17.49 25.23 -8.93
CA THR A 90 18.87 25.22 -8.40
C THR A 90 19.08 24.17 -7.32
N THR A 91 20.23 23.50 -7.40
CA THR A 91 20.77 22.57 -6.39
C THR A 91 22.03 23.13 -5.72
N GLU A 92 22.35 24.41 -5.92
CA GLU A 92 23.56 25.05 -5.39
C GLU A 92 23.52 25.25 -3.87
N PHE A 93 22.34 25.19 -3.26
CA PHE A 93 22.22 25.24 -1.81
C PHE A 93 22.59 23.88 -1.21
N GLU A 94 23.56 23.88 -0.27
CA GLU A 94 24.02 22.65 0.40
C GLU A 94 22.91 21.85 1.08
N ASP A 95 21.80 22.53 1.41
CA ASP A 95 20.65 21.97 2.13
C ASP A 95 19.54 21.45 1.22
N GLY A 96 19.73 21.46 -0.11
CA GLY A 96 18.81 20.90 -1.11
C GLY A 96 18.12 21.93 -2.00
N THR A 97 17.10 21.50 -2.76
CA THR A 97 16.45 22.32 -3.79
C THR A 97 15.74 23.55 -3.23
N ALA A 98 15.59 24.59 -4.04
CA ALA A 98 14.85 25.80 -3.66
C ALA A 98 13.40 25.51 -3.21
N LEU A 99 12.73 24.57 -3.89
CA LEU A 99 11.38 24.13 -3.54
C LEU A 99 11.33 23.43 -2.16
N ARG A 100 12.34 22.60 -1.85
CA ARG A 100 12.47 21.97 -0.53
C ARG A 100 12.64 23.01 0.58
N LEU A 101 13.48 24.02 0.36
CA LEU A 101 13.72 25.09 1.34
C LEU A 101 12.52 26.02 1.55
N SER A 102 11.50 25.90 0.68
CA SER A 102 10.25 26.67 0.76
C SER A 102 9.13 25.92 1.50
N VAL A 103 9.35 24.68 1.92
CA VAL A 103 8.39 23.89 2.73
C VAL A 103 8.05 24.65 4.01
N GLY A 104 6.76 24.76 4.32
CA GLY A 104 6.23 25.59 5.41
C GLY A 104 5.70 26.96 4.96
N ASN A 105 6.03 27.41 3.75
CA ASN A 105 5.46 28.62 3.16
C ASN A 105 4.60 28.32 1.93
N GLU A 106 3.31 28.01 2.15
CA GLU A 106 2.35 27.66 1.08
C GLU A 106 2.36 28.66 -0.08
N LYS A 107 2.42 29.96 0.22
CA LYS A 107 2.41 31.02 -0.80
C LYS A 107 3.62 30.91 -1.73
N ILE A 108 4.81 30.72 -1.17
CA ILE A 108 6.04 30.56 -1.96
C ILE A 108 6.04 29.21 -2.68
N MET A 109 5.63 28.12 -2.04
CA MET A 109 5.55 26.80 -2.67
C MET A 109 4.67 26.81 -3.93
N ARG A 110 3.45 27.37 -3.83
CA ARG A 110 2.54 27.47 -4.98
C ARG A 110 3.12 28.34 -6.08
N TRP A 111 3.81 29.42 -5.72
CA TRP A 111 4.49 30.26 -6.70
C TRP A 111 5.61 29.48 -7.42
N PHE A 112 6.48 28.76 -6.70
CA PHE A 112 7.53 27.94 -7.31
C PHE A 112 6.97 26.87 -8.27
N LEU A 113 5.94 26.13 -7.83
CA LEU A 113 5.29 25.10 -8.66
C LEU A 113 4.65 25.70 -9.92
N ALA A 114 4.00 26.87 -9.80
CA ALA A 114 3.42 27.59 -10.95
C ALA A 114 4.50 28.09 -11.94
N HIS A 115 5.74 28.26 -11.49
CA HIS A 115 6.88 28.71 -12.29
C HIS A 115 7.81 27.55 -12.71
N GLY A 116 7.32 26.31 -12.67
CA GLY A 116 8.02 25.15 -13.24
C GLY A 116 9.05 24.49 -12.33
N ALA A 117 8.96 24.71 -11.00
CA ALA A 117 9.75 23.94 -10.05
C ALA A 117 9.39 22.45 -10.13
N ASP A 118 10.39 21.59 -10.27
CA ASP A 118 10.20 20.14 -10.31
C ASP A 118 10.09 19.60 -8.87
N PRO A 119 8.90 19.09 -8.45
CA PRO A 119 8.71 18.55 -7.11
C PRO A 119 9.49 17.25 -6.86
N ASN A 120 9.97 16.60 -7.91
CA ASN A 120 10.74 15.36 -7.86
C ASN A 120 12.25 15.57 -7.96
N LEU A 121 12.70 16.82 -8.11
CA LEU A 121 14.12 17.11 -8.19
C LEU A 121 14.83 16.66 -6.91
N ALA A 122 15.62 15.61 -7.05
CA ALA A 122 16.39 15.02 -5.97
C ALA A 122 17.73 15.73 -5.82
N TYR A 123 18.19 15.85 -4.58
CA TYR A 123 19.54 16.28 -4.25
C TYR A 123 20.17 15.21 -3.38
N ASP A 124 21.26 14.59 -3.85
CA ASP A 124 21.82 13.37 -3.26
C ASP A 124 22.18 13.46 -1.76
N ARG A 125 22.32 14.68 -1.23
CA ARG A 125 22.65 14.93 0.18
C ARG A 125 21.47 15.37 1.05
N ALA A 126 20.27 15.54 0.48
CA ALA A 126 19.10 16.00 1.21
C ALA A 126 17.81 15.23 0.86
N PRO A 127 16.90 15.01 1.83
CA PRO A 127 15.56 14.48 1.58
C PRO A 127 14.80 15.26 0.50
N SER A 128 13.92 14.59 -0.27
CA SER A 128 13.03 15.25 -1.24
C SER A 128 12.13 16.30 -0.58
N ALA A 129 11.59 17.23 -1.38
CA ALA A 129 10.70 18.29 -0.87
C ALA A 129 9.45 17.70 -0.17
N LEU A 130 8.89 16.62 -0.72
CA LEU A 130 7.80 15.87 -0.09
C LEU A 130 8.24 15.24 1.24
N LEU A 131 9.42 14.61 1.29
CA LEU A 131 9.90 13.99 2.53
C LEU A 131 10.15 15.05 3.62
N THR A 132 10.63 16.23 3.25
CA THR A 132 10.72 17.37 4.19
C THR A 132 9.35 17.75 4.73
N ALA A 133 8.33 17.90 3.87
CA ALA A 133 6.97 18.21 4.31
C ALA A 133 6.37 17.14 5.23
N VAL A 134 6.75 15.88 5.05
CA VAL A 134 6.33 14.77 5.90
C VAL A 134 6.95 14.82 7.30
N VAL A 135 8.21 15.21 7.41
CA VAL A 135 8.93 15.24 8.70
C VAL A 135 8.75 16.56 9.47
N ASP A 136 8.46 17.65 8.77
CA ASP A 136 8.37 18.98 9.37
C ASP A 136 7.05 19.24 10.11
N GLU A 137 7.09 20.08 11.14
CA GLU A 137 5.96 20.53 11.98
C GLU A 137 4.91 21.29 11.19
N GLU A 138 5.35 22.07 10.21
CA GLU A 138 4.51 22.98 9.45
C GLU A 138 4.15 22.42 8.06
N GLY A 139 4.51 21.15 7.78
CA GLY A 139 4.41 20.54 6.45
C GLY A 139 3.02 20.01 6.05
N GLY A 140 2.00 20.16 6.90
CA GLY A 140 0.65 19.62 6.64
C GLY A 140 0.01 20.13 5.34
N ASP A 141 0.02 21.44 5.12
CA ASP A 141 -0.49 22.05 3.88
C ASP A 141 0.46 21.81 2.69
N ALA A 142 1.76 21.69 2.95
CA ALA A 142 2.77 21.38 1.94
C ALA A 142 2.55 20.01 1.28
N VAL A 143 2.19 18.98 2.07
CA VAL A 143 1.84 17.65 1.53
C VAL A 143 0.67 17.75 0.54
N ARG A 144 -0.42 18.45 0.90
CA ARG A 144 -1.57 18.65 0.01
C ARG A 144 -1.15 19.29 -1.32
N ILE A 145 -0.36 20.36 -1.25
CA ILE A 145 0.09 21.12 -2.42
C ILE A 145 0.94 20.23 -3.36
N PHE A 146 1.84 19.41 -2.81
CA PHE A 146 2.65 18.52 -3.63
C PHE A 146 1.82 17.41 -4.30
N LEU A 147 0.81 16.87 -3.61
CA LEU A 147 -0.09 15.86 -4.18
C LEU A 147 -0.94 16.41 -5.32
N GLU A 148 -1.38 17.68 -5.24
CA GLU A 148 -2.08 18.38 -6.35
C GLU A 148 -1.23 18.47 -7.63
N HIS A 149 0.10 18.40 -7.51
CA HIS A 149 1.06 18.57 -8.62
C HIS A 149 1.77 17.27 -9.01
N GLY A 150 1.25 16.10 -8.61
CA GLY A 150 1.72 14.80 -9.09
C GLY A 150 3.12 14.39 -8.62
N VAL A 151 3.52 14.79 -7.41
CA VAL A 151 4.80 14.39 -6.82
C VAL A 151 4.91 12.86 -6.68
N ALA A 152 6.11 12.32 -6.90
CA ALA A 152 6.43 10.92 -6.67
C ALA A 152 6.47 10.61 -5.17
N LEU A 153 5.88 9.47 -4.79
CA LEU A 153 5.70 9.06 -3.40
C LEU A 153 6.87 8.20 -2.92
N GLU A 154 8.05 8.82 -2.92
CA GLU A 154 9.31 8.23 -2.51
C GLU A 154 9.83 8.87 -1.21
N PRO A 155 10.53 8.12 -0.34
CA PRO A 155 10.83 6.68 -0.45
C PRO A 155 9.60 5.81 -0.17
N PRO A 156 9.61 4.49 -0.48
CA PRO A 156 8.41 3.67 -0.35
C PRO A 156 7.97 3.49 1.11
N ASN A 157 8.82 3.86 2.09
CA ASN A 157 8.51 3.93 3.53
C ASN A 157 8.02 5.28 4.03
N ILE A 158 7.60 6.18 3.14
CA ILE A 158 7.18 7.54 3.50
C ILE A 158 6.13 7.57 4.61
N ASN A 159 5.19 6.62 4.65
CA ASN A 159 4.19 6.49 5.72
C ASN A 159 4.79 6.16 7.11
N HIS A 160 5.89 5.39 7.17
CA HIS A 160 6.60 5.13 8.42
C HIS A 160 7.31 6.39 8.91
N LEU A 161 7.84 7.19 7.98
CA LEU A 161 8.51 8.45 8.27
C LEU A 161 7.54 9.49 8.82
N VAL A 162 6.29 9.56 8.30
CA VAL A 162 5.22 10.38 8.89
C VAL A 162 5.03 10.03 10.36
N ILE A 163 4.90 8.75 10.68
CA ILE A 163 4.56 8.32 12.04
C ILE A 163 5.74 8.45 13.00
N ASP A 164 6.96 8.19 12.54
CA ASP A 164 8.18 8.40 13.32
C ASP A 164 8.40 9.88 13.62
N ALA A 165 8.25 10.76 12.62
CA ALA A 165 8.44 12.20 12.79
C ALA A 165 7.35 12.84 13.65
N ASN A 166 6.14 12.28 13.66
CA ASN A 166 4.99 12.87 14.32
C ASN A 166 4.57 12.14 15.63
N ALA A 167 5.42 11.28 16.21
CA ALA A 167 5.11 10.46 17.40
C ALA A 167 4.71 11.24 18.68
N GLY A 168 4.77 12.58 18.65
CA GLY A 168 4.32 13.49 19.72
C GLY A 168 3.24 14.51 19.30
N ARG A 169 2.71 14.49 18.08
CA ARG A 169 1.65 15.41 17.61
C ARG A 169 0.26 14.78 17.80
N SER A 170 -0.80 15.59 17.71
CA SER A 170 -2.17 15.07 17.83
C SER A 170 -2.43 13.98 16.79
N ASP A 171 -3.01 12.86 17.23
CA ASP A 171 -3.36 11.71 16.39
C ASP A 171 -4.07 12.10 15.08
N ARG A 172 -4.87 13.18 15.11
CA ARG A 172 -5.74 13.58 14.00
C ARG A 172 -4.96 14.12 12.79
N ALA A 173 -3.97 14.97 13.02
CA ALA A 173 -3.19 15.57 11.93
C ALA A 173 -2.32 14.53 11.20
N CYS A 174 -1.71 13.62 11.97
CA CYS A 174 -0.92 12.50 11.43
C CYS A 174 -1.81 11.57 10.60
N VAL A 175 -2.98 11.23 11.13
CA VAL A 175 -3.96 10.38 10.43
C VAL A 175 -4.43 11.04 9.14
N ASP A 176 -4.70 12.34 9.14
CA ASP A 176 -5.16 13.05 7.95
C ASP A 176 -4.05 13.21 6.90
N MET A 177 -2.78 13.32 7.31
CA MET A 177 -1.63 13.30 6.40
C MET A 177 -1.42 11.92 5.77
N VAL A 178 -1.45 10.84 6.57
CA VAL A 178 -1.37 9.46 6.06
C VAL A 178 -2.52 9.18 5.10
N LYS A 179 -3.76 9.59 5.41
CA LYS A 179 -4.89 9.45 4.48
C LYS A 179 -4.66 10.15 3.14
N GLN A 180 -4.05 11.33 3.14
CA GLN A 180 -3.76 12.08 1.92
C GLN A 180 -2.71 11.35 1.07
N LEU A 181 -1.61 10.91 1.68
CA LEU A 181 -0.56 10.16 0.98
C LEU A 181 -1.09 8.83 0.42
N VAL A 182 -1.93 8.13 1.19
CA VAL A 182 -2.55 6.86 0.76
C VAL A 182 -3.49 7.07 -0.41
N ARG A 183 -4.32 8.13 -0.40
CA ARG A 183 -5.19 8.50 -1.53
C ARG A 183 -4.40 8.83 -2.79
N ALA A 184 -3.17 9.32 -2.64
CA ALA A 184 -2.28 9.58 -3.75
C ALA A 184 -1.49 8.33 -4.22
N GLY A 185 -1.61 7.19 -3.53
CA GLY A 185 -0.95 5.93 -3.90
C GLY A 185 0.31 5.58 -3.06
N ALA A 186 0.54 6.21 -1.91
CA ALA A 186 1.73 5.93 -1.10
C ALA A 186 1.68 4.52 -0.50
N TYR A 187 2.76 3.76 -0.66
CA TYR A 187 2.85 2.39 -0.15
C TYR A 187 2.80 2.35 1.38
N ILE A 188 1.77 1.70 1.93
CA ILE A 188 1.51 1.67 3.39
C ILE A 188 2.45 0.68 4.10
N ASN A 189 2.95 -0.32 3.38
CA ASN A 189 3.47 -1.55 4.00
C ASN A 189 4.96 -1.73 3.78
N HIS A 190 5.69 -0.63 3.77
CA HIS A 190 7.13 -0.73 3.70
C HIS A 190 7.70 -1.26 5.01
N ILE A 191 8.27 -2.45 4.96
CA ILE A 191 9.01 -3.02 6.07
C ILE A 191 10.42 -2.41 6.04
N ASP A 192 10.73 -1.49 6.97
CA ASP A 192 12.09 -0.97 7.12
C ASP A 192 13.01 -2.11 7.59
N PRO A 193 13.98 -2.57 6.77
CA PRO A 193 14.83 -3.71 7.12
C PRO A 193 15.68 -3.46 8.36
N LYS A 194 15.90 -2.19 8.73
CA LYS A 194 16.66 -1.79 9.93
C LYS A 194 15.81 -1.76 11.20
N LYS A 195 14.48 -1.80 11.08
CA LYS A 195 13.54 -1.80 12.21
C LYS A 195 12.67 -3.06 12.14
N GLN A 196 13.09 -4.10 12.84
CA GLN A 196 12.28 -5.33 12.95
C GLN A 196 10.85 -4.99 13.44
N GLY A 197 9.86 -5.27 12.59
CA GLY A 197 8.49 -5.58 13.03
C GLY A 197 7.57 -4.44 13.46
N THR A 198 7.70 -3.19 12.99
CA THR A 198 6.68 -2.16 13.26
C THR A 198 6.11 -1.53 12.00
N ALA A 199 4.97 -2.05 11.55
CA ALA A 199 4.10 -1.35 10.61
C ALA A 199 3.62 -0.04 11.23
N ALA A 200 3.63 1.04 10.44
CA ALA A 200 3.11 2.37 10.72
C ALA A 200 1.91 2.41 11.71
N LEU A 201 0.87 1.60 11.48
CA LEU A 201 -0.37 1.58 12.27
C LEU A 201 -0.23 1.00 13.69
N CYS A 202 0.81 0.21 13.99
CA CYS A 202 0.94 -0.48 15.28
C CYS A 202 1.23 0.45 16.47
N ARG A 203 1.88 1.60 16.25
CA ARG A 203 2.24 2.54 17.34
C ARG A 203 1.08 3.44 17.77
N MET A 204 0.26 3.91 16.82
CA MET A 204 -0.95 4.72 17.12
C MET A 204 -1.97 3.95 17.99
N ALA A 205 -2.07 2.63 17.81
CA ALA A 205 -2.96 1.78 18.60
C ALA A 205 -2.47 1.53 20.04
N GLN A 206 -1.15 1.55 20.27
CA GLN A 206 -0.56 1.28 21.60
C GLN A 206 -0.65 2.49 22.54
N GLN A 207 -0.55 3.73 22.03
CA GLN A 207 -0.62 4.93 22.87
C GLN A 207 -2.01 5.17 23.49
N ARG A 208 -3.09 4.73 22.82
CA ARG A 208 -4.46 4.77 23.38
C ARG A 208 -4.67 3.91 24.64
N ARG A 209 -3.81 2.92 24.89
CA ARG A 209 -3.90 2.06 26.08
C ARG A 209 -3.20 2.64 27.31
N HIS A 210 -2.41 3.71 27.16
CA HIS A 210 -1.64 4.29 28.27
C HIS A 210 -2.21 5.60 28.85
N SER A 211 -3.29 6.14 28.29
CA SER A 211 -3.92 7.40 28.76
C SER A 211 -5.28 7.22 29.45
N SER A 212 -5.64 6.01 29.89
CA SER A 212 -6.82 5.76 30.72
C SER A 212 -6.49 4.85 31.91
N GLY A 213 -6.19 5.46 33.06
CA GLY A 213 -6.04 4.70 34.31
C GLY A 213 -5.32 5.47 35.41
N ASN A 214 -5.94 6.52 35.95
CA ASN A 214 -5.70 6.94 37.32
C ASN A 214 -6.95 6.63 38.15
N ASP A 215 -6.68 6.21 39.39
CA ASP A 215 -7.58 6.00 40.54
C ASP A 215 -8.50 4.77 40.56
N ALA A 216 -8.07 3.74 41.29
CA ALA A 216 -8.55 3.44 42.64
C ALA A 216 -7.94 2.11 43.14
N GLY A 217 -7.26 2.17 44.28
CA GLY A 217 -6.56 1.03 44.87
C GLY A 217 -7.46 0.13 45.71
N SER A 218 -7.12 -1.16 45.75
CA SER A 218 -7.18 -1.99 46.96
C SER A 218 -6.46 -3.31 46.72
N GLN A 219 -5.61 -3.66 47.68
CA GLN A 219 -4.66 -4.76 47.70
C GLN A 219 -5.32 -6.15 47.72
N SER A 220 -4.64 -7.16 47.14
CA SER A 220 -4.23 -8.37 47.89
C SER A 220 -3.36 -9.34 47.06
N HIS A 221 -2.09 -9.45 47.46
CA HIS A 221 -1.31 -10.68 47.66
C HIS A 221 -1.30 -11.82 46.60
N LEU A 222 -0.16 -12.01 45.91
CA LEU A 222 0.84 -13.06 46.26
C LEU A 222 2.17 -12.96 45.45
N SER A 223 3.26 -12.77 46.21
CA SER A 223 4.67 -13.22 46.08
C SER A 223 5.40 -13.31 44.72
N LEU A 224 6.38 -12.41 44.59
CA LEU A 224 7.68 -12.51 43.89
C LEU A 224 8.37 -13.90 43.96
N ARG A 225 9.05 -14.32 42.88
CA ARG A 225 10.53 -14.45 42.85
C ARG A 225 11.13 -14.93 41.51
N LYS A 226 12.12 -14.14 41.07
CA LYS A 226 13.43 -14.48 40.47
C LYS A 226 13.52 -14.95 39.00
N SER A 227 14.09 -14.05 38.20
CA SER A 227 14.89 -14.34 37.00
C SER A 227 16.08 -15.28 37.31
N PRO A 228 16.53 -16.07 36.34
CA PRO A 228 17.94 -16.42 36.17
C PRO A 228 18.58 -15.66 35.01
N LYS A 229 19.87 -15.34 35.22
CA LYS A 229 20.77 -14.56 34.38
C LYS A 229 21.40 -15.36 33.24
N PHE A 230 21.65 -14.65 32.13
CA PHE A 230 22.78 -14.69 31.18
C PHE A 230 23.14 -15.97 30.39
N ARG A 231 23.29 -15.80 29.06
CA ARG A 231 24.61 -15.80 28.40
C ARG A 231 24.57 -15.10 27.04
N GLU A 232 25.40 -14.07 26.89
CA GLU A 232 25.85 -13.50 25.62
C GLU A 232 26.72 -14.52 24.88
N HIS A 233 26.48 -14.72 23.58
CA HIS A 233 27.50 -15.12 22.62
C HIS A 233 27.35 -14.23 21.37
N LEU A 234 28.31 -13.32 21.20
CA LEU A 234 28.62 -12.63 19.94
C LEU A 234 29.48 -13.56 19.07
N ALA A 235 29.10 -13.78 17.81
CA ALA A 235 30.04 -13.87 16.68
C ALA A 235 29.31 -13.86 15.31
N HIS A 236 29.72 -12.88 14.50
CA HIS A 236 29.41 -12.53 13.11
C HIS A 236 29.16 -13.65 12.06
N ARG A 237 28.31 -13.33 11.07
CA ARG A 237 28.72 -13.15 9.65
C ARG A 237 27.65 -12.39 8.83
N PRO A 238 28.05 -11.52 7.88
CA PRO A 238 27.10 -10.76 7.05
C PRO A 238 26.53 -11.68 5.96
N LEU A 239 25.21 -11.79 5.88
CA LEU A 239 24.56 -12.44 4.74
C LEU A 239 24.63 -11.50 3.53
N LYS A 240 25.31 -11.99 2.49
CA LYS A 240 25.40 -11.39 1.16
C LYS A 240 24.01 -11.17 0.57
N LYS A 241 23.90 -10.13 -0.28
CA LYS A 241 22.86 -10.00 -1.31
C LYS A 241 22.63 -11.36 -1.99
N GLN A 242 21.37 -11.78 -2.11
CA GLN A 242 20.96 -12.80 -3.07
C GLN A 242 19.78 -12.26 -3.86
N ASP A 243 20.12 -11.88 -5.08
CA ASP A 243 19.24 -11.87 -6.23
C ASP A 243 18.80 -13.33 -6.52
N GLU A 244 17.55 -13.46 -6.97
CA GLU A 244 16.98 -14.54 -7.79
C GLU A 244 17.06 -16.01 -7.31
N CYS A 245 15.94 -16.72 -7.44
CA CYS A 245 15.87 -18.17 -7.26
C CYS A 245 16.65 -18.87 -8.38
N GLU A 246 17.95 -19.10 -8.21
CA GLU A 246 18.72 -20.00 -9.07
C GLU A 246 18.78 -21.42 -8.50
N VAL A 247 18.69 -22.37 -9.43
CA VAL A 247 18.86 -23.81 -9.25
C VAL A 247 20.25 -24.09 -8.68
N SER A 248 20.35 -24.76 -7.53
CA SER A 248 21.63 -25.32 -7.10
C SER A 248 21.95 -26.55 -7.95
N GLU A 249 23.22 -26.76 -8.31
CA GLU A 249 23.74 -27.91 -9.08
C GLU A 249 23.47 -29.30 -8.43
N GLN A 250 22.70 -29.35 -7.34
CA GLN A 250 22.34 -30.55 -6.60
C GLN A 250 20.82 -30.76 -6.45
N GLY A 251 19.97 -29.93 -7.08
CA GLY A 251 18.56 -30.25 -7.31
C GLY A 251 17.62 -30.16 -6.10
N GLU A 252 18.00 -29.52 -5.00
CA GLU A 252 17.10 -29.30 -3.85
C GLU A 252 16.44 -27.91 -3.90
N TRP A 253 15.11 -27.91 -4.04
CA TRP A 253 14.25 -26.72 -4.01
C TRP A 253 13.91 -26.36 -2.57
N THR A 254 14.34 -25.20 -2.07
CA THR A 254 13.83 -24.65 -0.80
C THR A 254 12.58 -23.81 -1.09
N CYS A 255 11.41 -24.43 -0.97
CA CYS A 255 10.14 -23.76 -1.24
C CYS A 255 9.31 -23.70 0.04
N ASP A 256 9.25 -22.53 0.69
CA ASP A 256 8.48 -22.29 1.92
C ASP A 256 6.98 -22.55 1.71
N SER A 257 6.28 -23.11 2.71
CA SER A 257 4.85 -23.39 2.65
C SER A 257 4.02 -22.12 2.50
N CYS A 258 2.89 -22.22 1.80
CA CYS A 258 1.97 -21.08 1.63
C CYS A 258 1.26 -20.78 2.96
N GLY A 259 1.68 -19.69 3.61
CA GLY A 259 1.16 -19.24 4.91
C GLY A 259 0.05 -18.18 4.82
N PRO A 260 -0.85 -18.07 5.81
CA PRO A 260 -1.69 -16.89 5.94
C PRO A 260 -0.76 -15.68 6.06
N PRO A 261 -1.01 -14.61 5.31
CA PRO A 261 -0.24 -13.40 5.49
C PRO A 261 -0.44 -12.93 6.94
N VAL A 262 0.66 -12.83 7.69
CA VAL A 262 0.66 -12.46 9.11
C VAL A 262 -0.01 -11.10 9.34
N VAL A 263 -0.11 -10.26 8.29
CA VAL A 263 -0.98 -9.08 8.23
C VAL A 263 -1.37 -8.86 6.76
N PHE A 264 -2.66 -8.98 6.39
CA PHE A 264 -3.16 -8.19 5.26
C PHE A 264 -3.24 -6.75 5.76
N THR A 265 -2.20 -5.99 5.58
CA THR A 265 -2.22 -4.58 5.93
C THR A 265 -3.31 -3.87 5.12
N ALA A 266 -4.16 -3.09 5.80
CA ALA A 266 -5.35 -2.38 5.32
C ALA A 266 -5.16 -1.34 4.18
N ALA A 267 -4.13 -1.49 3.36
CA ALA A 267 -3.82 -0.64 2.22
C ALA A 267 -4.75 -0.84 1.03
N ASP A 268 -5.23 -2.07 0.82
CA ASP A 268 -6.10 -2.39 -0.32
C ASP A 268 -7.57 -2.50 0.08
N SER A 269 -7.95 -1.94 1.24
CA SER A 269 -9.32 -2.05 1.74
C SER A 269 -9.93 -0.76 2.26
N LEU A 270 -9.46 0.44 1.91
CA LEU A 270 -10.37 1.58 2.06
C LEU A 270 -11.53 1.47 1.06
N ALA A 271 -11.26 1.03 -0.17
CA ALA A 271 -12.29 0.67 -1.15
C ALA A 271 -13.09 -0.59 -0.77
N ALA A 272 -12.47 -1.61 -0.13
CA ALA A 272 -13.18 -2.82 0.31
C ALA A 272 -13.89 -2.67 1.68
N ARG A 273 -13.42 -1.80 2.59
CA ARG A 273 -14.11 -1.40 3.83
C ARG A 273 -15.24 -0.43 3.53
N GLU A 274 -15.07 0.47 2.56
CA GLU A 274 -16.18 1.20 1.98
C GLU A 274 -17.10 0.26 1.21
N GLY A 275 -16.63 -0.77 0.51
CA GLY A 275 -17.50 -1.77 -0.14
C GLY A 275 -18.44 -2.49 0.83
N TYR A 276 -17.96 -2.85 2.03
CA TYR A 276 -18.76 -3.54 3.06
C TYR A 276 -19.67 -2.60 3.89
N TYR A 277 -19.43 -1.28 3.90
CA TYR A 277 -20.30 -0.29 4.57
C TYR A 277 -21.13 0.59 3.61
N ILE A 278 -20.72 0.74 2.35
CA ILE A 278 -21.40 1.50 1.28
C ILE A 278 -22.37 0.60 0.49
N GLN A 279 -22.19 -0.72 0.43
CA GLN A 279 -23.28 -1.58 -0.08
C GLN A 279 -24.45 -1.74 0.91
N ALA A 280 -24.32 -1.24 2.14
CA ALA A 280 -25.45 -1.01 3.05
C ALA A 280 -26.02 0.43 2.95
N GLN A 281 -25.39 1.35 2.19
CA GLN A 281 -25.80 2.75 2.05
C GLN A 281 -25.51 3.35 0.66
N ALA A 282 -25.79 2.62 -0.43
CA ALA A 282 -25.68 3.15 -1.78
C ALA A 282 -26.83 4.11 -2.07
N HIS A 283 -26.71 5.35 -1.61
CA HIS A 283 -27.40 6.52 -2.16
C HIS A 283 -26.36 7.56 -2.57
N ASN A 284 -26.40 7.91 -3.86
CA ASN A 284 -25.79 9.07 -4.50
C ASN A 284 -24.28 9.03 -4.79
N ALA A 285 -23.94 8.49 -5.97
CA ALA A 285 -22.95 9.13 -6.84
C ALA A 285 -23.47 9.08 -8.27
N SER A 286 -24.09 10.17 -8.70
CA SER A 286 -24.61 10.38 -10.04
C SER A 286 -23.54 11.01 -10.94
N ALA A 287 -23.42 10.41 -12.14
CA ALA A 287 -22.97 10.96 -13.41
C ALA A 287 -21.47 11.26 -13.64
N LEU A 288 -20.78 10.32 -14.29
CA LEU A 288 -19.90 10.60 -15.43
C LEU A 288 -19.84 9.38 -16.39
N HIS A 289 -20.28 9.63 -17.62
CA HIS A 289 -20.31 8.80 -18.84
C HIS A 289 -21.05 7.44 -18.87
N LEU A 290 -22.21 7.47 -19.56
CA LEU A 290 -22.92 6.33 -20.17
C LEU A 290 -22.12 5.82 -21.38
N THR A 291 -21.03 5.11 -21.14
CA THR A 291 -20.49 4.14 -22.11
C THR A 291 -20.77 2.75 -21.57
N GLU A 292 -21.25 1.87 -22.43
CA GLU A 292 -21.55 0.46 -22.18
C GLU A 292 -20.39 -0.14 -21.36
N ARG A 293 -20.64 -0.44 -20.09
CA ARG A 293 -19.62 -1.05 -19.22
C ARG A 293 -19.55 -2.49 -19.65
N THR A 294 -18.44 -2.87 -20.27
CA THR A 294 -18.12 -4.26 -20.57
C THR A 294 -17.03 -4.74 -19.62
N ILE A 295 -17.05 -6.02 -19.26
CA ILE A 295 -15.86 -6.70 -18.72
C ILE A 295 -14.64 -6.38 -19.59
N THR A 296 -13.69 -5.64 -19.02
CA THR A 296 -12.37 -5.42 -19.61
C THR A 296 -11.64 -6.76 -19.70
N GLU A 297 -11.14 -7.09 -20.89
CA GLU A 297 -10.27 -8.24 -21.14
C GLU A 297 -8.84 -7.75 -21.47
N PRO A 298 -7.79 -8.53 -21.12
CA PRO A 298 -6.42 -8.18 -21.49
C PRO A 298 -6.23 -8.19 -23.00
N ALA A 299 -5.41 -7.26 -23.51
CA ALA A 299 -4.86 -7.40 -24.85
C ALA A 299 -3.90 -8.62 -24.89
N PRO A 300 -3.77 -9.32 -26.03
CA PRO A 300 -2.87 -10.46 -26.14
C PRO A 300 -1.42 -10.09 -25.73
N GLY A 301 -0.86 -10.80 -24.75
CA GLY A 301 0.48 -10.54 -24.20
C GLY A 301 0.51 -9.61 -22.98
N GLU A 302 -0.59 -8.92 -22.67
CA GLU A 302 -0.73 -7.98 -21.55
C GLU A 302 -1.44 -8.61 -20.34
N GLU A 303 -1.61 -9.94 -20.32
CA GLU A 303 -2.38 -10.64 -19.29
C GLU A 303 -1.75 -10.49 -17.89
N ASN A 304 -0.43 -10.35 -17.82
CA ASN A 304 0.27 -10.10 -16.56
C ASN A 304 -0.12 -8.76 -15.95
N ASP A 305 -0.04 -7.70 -16.74
CA ASP A 305 -0.28 -6.34 -16.27
C ASP A 305 -1.77 -6.16 -15.97
N PHE A 306 -2.65 -6.75 -16.79
CA PHE A 306 -4.08 -6.85 -16.49
C PHE A 306 -4.35 -7.49 -15.12
N MET A 307 -3.81 -8.68 -14.85
CA MET A 307 -4.05 -9.37 -13.57
C MET A 307 -3.45 -8.62 -12.38
N VAL A 308 -2.31 -7.94 -12.56
CA VAL A 308 -1.68 -7.12 -11.52
C VAL A 308 -2.52 -5.90 -11.19
N ASN A 309 -3.12 -5.26 -12.20
CA ASN A 309 -3.92 -4.05 -12.02
C ASN A 309 -5.36 -4.34 -11.55
N GLU A 310 -5.96 -5.45 -11.97
CA GLU A 310 -7.36 -5.76 -11.66
C GLU A 310 -7.57 -6.38 -10.28
N ILE A 311 -6.60 -7.14 -9.78
CA ILE A 311 -6.73 -7.82 -8.48
C ILE A 311 -6.87 -6.85 -7.30
N PRO A 312 -6.09 -5.75 -7.18
CA PRO A 312 -6.25 -4.78 -6.10
C PRO A 312 -7.65 -4.12 -6.06
N GLU A 313 -8.27 -3.94 -7.23
CA GLU A 313 -9.62 -3.37 -7.37
C GLU A 313 -10.73 -4.41 -7.11
N ALA A 314 -10.39 -5.70 -7.09
CA ALA A 314 -11.32 -6.78 -6.82
C ALA A 314 -11.62 -6.93 -5.33
N THR A 315 -12.84 -7.36 -5.01
CA THR A 315 -13.17 -7.81 -3.66
C THR A 315 -12.33 -9.04 -3.32
N GLN A 316 -11.45 -8.91 -2.34
CA GLN A 316 -10.55 -10.00 -1.97
C GLN A 316 -11.32 -11.19 -1.40
N MET A 317 -11.06 -12.38 -1.96
CA MET A 317 -11.57 -13.68 -1.47
C MET A 317 -10.84 -14.15 -0.20
N VAL A 318 -9.80 -13.41 0.19
CA VAL A 318 -8.93 -13.68 1.34
C VAL A 318 -8.98 -12.47 2.26
N TRP A 319 -9.13 -12.72 3.56
CA TRP A 319 -9.12 -11.69 4.59
C TRP A 319 -7.93 -11.90 5.54
N GLU A 320 -7.61 -10.86 6.32
CA GLU A 320 -6.73 -10.98 7.49
C GLU A 320 -7.20 -12.16 8.36
N VAL A 321 -6.38 -13.22 8.45
CA VAL A 321 -6.55 -14.31 9.40
C VAL A 321 -5.61 -14.01 10.57
N PRO A 322 -6.11 -13.58 11.75
CA PRO A 322 -5.26 -13.23 12.88
C PRO A 322 -4.34 -14.38 13.27
N GLU A 323 -3.16 -14.07 13.80
CA GLU A 323 -2.24 -15.08 14.32
C GLU A 323 -2.95 -15.98 15.37
N GLY A 324 -2.84 -17.30 15.21
CA GLY A 324 -3.53 -18.29 16.02
C GLY A 324 -4.94 -18.65 15.56
N THR A 325 -5.40 -18.10 14.43
CA THR A 325 -6.67 -18.49 13.81
C THR A 325 -6.44 -19.68 12.88
N ASP A 326 -7.15 -20.76 13.16
CA ASP A 326 -6.99 -22.08 12.56
C ASP A 326 -7.95 -22.30 11.39
N VAL A 327 -8.30 -21.24 10.64
CA VAL A 327 -9.35 -21.30 9.61
C VAL A 327 -8.87 -20.85 8.26
N ASN A 328 -9.46 -21.46 7.24
CA ASN A 328 -9.34 -20.98 5.88
C ASN A 328 -10.41 -19.93 5.56
N THR A 329 -10.36 -19.35 4.36
CA THR A 329 -11.33 -18.32 3.96
C THR A 329 -12.21 -18.76 2.80
N ALA A 330 -13.49 -18.35 2.83
CA ALA A 330 -14.39 -18.50 1.69
C ALA A 330 -15.55 -17.52 1.74
N ASN A 331 -15.99 -17.09 0.56
CA ASN A 331 -17.11 -16.18 0.38
C ASN A 331 -18.10 -16.70 -0.66
N PHE A 332 -19.37 -16.33 -0.50
CA PHE A 332 -20.36 -16.37 -1.57
C PHE A 332 -20.75 -14.94 -1.95
N THR A 333 -20.53 -14.58 -3.21
CA THR A 333 -20.98 -13.31 -3.79
C THR A 333 -22.09 -13.59 -4.78
N ARG A 334 -23.27 -13.01 -4.53
CA ARG A 334 -24.42 -13.13 -5.43
C ARG A 334 -24.20 -12.26 -6.66
N PHE A 335 -24.58 -12.75 -7.83
CA PHE A 335 -24.68 -11.93 -9.03
C PHE A 335 -25.94 -11.06 -8.93
N ASP A 336 -25.71 -9.74 -8.88
CA ASP A 336 -26.77 -8.73 -8.91
C ASP A 336 -27.17 -8.44 -10.36
N ALA A 337 -28.40 -7.98 -10.57
CA ALA A 337 -28.89 -7.53 -11.87
C ALA A 337 -28.40 -6.12 -12.23
N LYS A 338 -27.88 -5.34 -11.27
CA LYS A 338 -27.54 -3.93 -11.47
C LYS A 338 -26.05 -3.62 -11.48
N ASN A 339 -25.27 -4.32 -10.66
CA ASN A 339 -23.88 -3.98 -10.41
C ASN A 339 -22.94 -5.06 -10.93
N PRO A 340 -21.90 -4.71 -11.71
CA PRO A 340 -20.82 -5.64 -12.00
C PRO A 340 -20.07 -5.97 -10.70
N ILE A 341 -19.47 -7.15 -10.66
CA ILE A 341 -18.64 -7.57 -9.53
C ILE A 341 -17.27 -8.02 -10.04
N SER A 342 -16.27 -7.79 -9.20
CA SER A 342 -14.93 -8.34 -9.37
C SER A 342 -14.55 -8.95 -8.04
N VAL A 343 -14.21 -10.24 -8.04
CA VAL A 343 -13.72 -10.96 -6.86
C VAL A 343 -12.40 -11.62 -7.23
N GLY A 344 -11.42 -11.65 -6.32
CA GLY A 344 -10.14 -12.25 -6.63
C GLY A 344 -9.29 -12.61 -5.42
N THR A 345 -8.25 -13.39 -5.66
CA THR A 345 -7.19 -13.67 -4.69
C THR A 345 -5.85 -13.55 -5.39
N SER A 346 -4.81 -13.22 -4.62
CA SER A 346 -3.42 -13.25 -5.06
C SER A 346 -2.58 -14.16 -4.15
N HIS A 347 -1.29 -14.23 -4.44
CA HIS A 347 -0.29 -14.88 -3.60
C HIS A 347 -0.53 -16.38 -3.34
N LEU A 348 -1.17 -17.07 -4.28
CA LEU A 348 -1.20 -18.53 -4.28
C LEU A 348 0.22 -19.06 -4.57
N CYS A 349 0.92 -19.50 -3.52
CA CYS A 349 2.31 -19.99 -3.57
C CYS A 349 2.43 -21.44 -3.05
N GLY A 350 1.35 -22.22 -3.17
CA GLY A 350 1.17 -23.57 -2.60
C GLY A 350 -0.25 -23.80 -2.11
N CYS A 351 -1.00 -22.71 -1.90
CA CYS A 351 -2.40 -22.73 -1.48
C CYS A 351 -3.35 -23.32 -2.54
N THR A 352 -4.48 -23.88 -2.10
CA THR A 352 -5.55 -24.35 -2.99
C THR A 352 -6.72 -23.37 -2.93
N SER A 353 -7.32 -23.01 -4.05
CA SER A 353 -8.55 -22.21 -4.12
C SER A 353 -9.65 -23.01 -4.82
N MET A 354 -10.85 -22.99 -4.26
CA MET A 354 -12.03 -23.58 -4.89
C MET A 354 -12.95 -22.45 -5.34
N VAL A 355 -13.31 -22.45 -6.62
CA VAL A 355 -14.24 -21.47 -7.21
C VAL A 355 -15.42 -22.23 -7.80
N ILE A 356 -16.63 -21.90 -7.37
CA ILE A 356 -17.88 -22.47 -7.91
C ILE A 356 -18.69 -21.31 -8.48
N ILE A 357 -19.00 -21.38 -9.77
CA ILE A 357 -19.72 -20.34 -10.50
C ILE A 357 -21.06 -20.92 -10.96
N SER A 358 -22.13 -20.17 -10.78
CA SER A 358 -23.45 -20.43 -11.36
C SER A 358 -24.06 -19.14 -11.85
N GLN A 359 -25.22 -19.19 -12.50
CA GLN A 359 -25.98 -17.99 -12.86
C GLN A 359 -26.43 -17.17 -11.63
N ARG A 360 -26.37 -17.72 -10.42
CA ARG A 360 -26.77 -17.04 -9.17
C ARG A 360 -25.63 -16.28 -8.51
N GLY A 361 -24.38 -16.66 -8.76
CA GLY A 361 -23.25 -16.09 -8.05
C GLY A 361 -21.98 -16.93 -8.14
N VAL A 362 -21.01 -16.53 -7.33
CA VAL A 362 -19.72 -17.20 -7.19
C VAL A 362 -19.44 -17.50 -5.72
N TYR A 363 -19.12 -18.76 -5.43
CA TYR A 363 -18.50 -19.17 -4.18
C TYR A 363 -17.01 -19.33 -4.41
N ALA A 364 -16.17 -18.63 -3.67
CA ALA A 364 -14.72 -18.71 -3.83
C ALA A 364 -14.01 -18.84 -2.49
N SER A 365 -12.99 -19.68 -2.43
CA SER A 365 -12.22 -19.96 -1.22
C SER A 365 -10.73 -19.78 -1.40
N HIS A 366 -10.02 -19.70 -0.27
CA HIS A 366 -8.57 -19.78 -0.20
C HIS A 366 -8.20 -20.71 0.96
N TYR A 367 -7.61 -21.85 0.62
CA TYR A 367 -7.17 -22.88 1.54
C TYR A 367 -5.63 -22.86 1.65
N TRP A 368 -5.12 -22.44 2.81
CA TRP A 368 -3.70 -22.33 3.06
C TRP A 368 -3.04 -23.69 3.21
N GLU A 369 -1.87 -23.81 2.59
CA GLU A 369 -1.09 -25.03 2.61
C GLU A 369 -0.66 -25.36 4.05
N ASN A 370 -0.18 -24.37 4.79
CA ASN A 370 0.32 -24.57 6.16
C ASN A 370 -0.76 -24.53 7.26
N ILE A 371 -2.03 -24.32 6.89
CA ILE A 371 -3.17 -24.44 7.83
C ILE A 371 -3.83 -25.80 7.65
N ALA A 372 -3.99 -26.28 6.41
CA ALA A 372 -4.85 -27.42 6.14
C ALA A 372 -4.13 -28.63 5.53
N PHE A 373 -3.15 -28.42 4.66
CA PHE A 373 -2.53 -29.52 3.92
C PHE A 373 -1.29 -30.06 4.63
N VAL A 374 -0.43 -29.17 5.13
CA VAL A 374 0.79 -29.47 5.89
C VAL A 374 0.83 -28.53 7.10
N PRO A 375 -0.02 -28.78 8.12
CA PRO A 375 -0.27 -27.79 9.16
C PRO A 375 0.94 -27.52 10.06
N ASP A 376 1.29 -26.25 10.19
CA ASP A 376 2.28 -25.80 11.17
C ASP A 376 1.76 -26.08 12.59
N LYS A 377 2.68 -26.30 13.53
CA LYS A 377 2.33 -26.58 14.94
C LYS A 377 1.43 -25.51 15.56
N ALA A 378 1.53 -24.26 15.09
CA ALA A 378 0.74 -23.14 15.57
C ALA A 378 -0.76 -23.23 15.22
N PHE A 379 -1.15 -24.03 14.22
CA PHE A 379 -2.55 -24.19 13.80
C PHE A 379 -3.22 -25.46 14.36
N ARG A 380 -2.49 -26.21 15.18
CA ARG A 380 -3.05 -27.36 15.90
C ARG A 380 -3.65 -26.93 17.22
N LEU A 381 -4.78 -27.54 17.58
CA LEU A 381 -5.42 -27.31 18.87
C LEU A 381 -4.68 -28.06 20.00
N THR A 382 -4.08 -29.22 19.69
CA THR A 382 -3.27 -30.03 20.60
C THR A 382 -2.00 -30.51 19.92
N HIS A 383 -1.03 -31.03 20.68
CA HIS A 383 0.22 -31.52 20.10
C HIS A 383 0.03 -32.87 19.38
N GLU A 384 -1.06 -33.57 19.68
CA GLU A 384 -1.40 -34.90 19.19
C GLU A 384 -2.35 -34.89 17.98
N GLU A 385 -2.97 -33.75 17.66
CA GLU A 385 -3.88 -33.61 16.52
C GLU A 385 -3.16 -34.00 15.22
N THR A 386 -3.77 -34.85 14.41
CA THR A 386 -3.23 -35.36 13.15
C THR A 386 -3.49 -34.39 11.99
N ASP A 387 -2.75 -34.51 10.88
CA ASP A 387 -2.93 -33.63 9.71
C ASP A 387 -4.33 -33.77 9.10
N ASP A 388 -4.92 -34.96 9.15
CA ASP A 388 -6.27 -35.23 8.65
C ASP A 388 -7.35 -34.61 9.55
N GLU A 389 -7.18 -34.66 10.88
CA GLU A 389 -8.08 -33.97 11.82
C GLU A 389 -8.04 -32.45 11.63
N VAL A 390 -6.85 -31.88 11.42
CA VAL A 390 -6.72 -30.46 11.07
C VAL A 390 -7.40 -30.18 9.73
N PHE A 391 -7.19 -31.00 8.70
CA PHE A 391 -7.81 -30.82 7.40
C PHE A 391 -9.35 -30.85 7.48
N GLU A 392 -9.93 -31.82 8.19
CA GLU A 392 -11.38 -31.90 8.41
C GLU A 392 -11.90 -30.63 9.11
N ARG A 393 -11.27 -30.24 10.22
CA ARG A 393 -11.66 -29.07 11.03
C ARG A 393 -11.53 -27.73 10.29
N THR A 394 -10.54 -27.61 9.41
CA THR A 394 -10.19 -26.32 8.77
C THR A 394 -10.74 -26.15 7.36
N ILE A 395 -11.13 -27.24 6.69
CA ILE A 395 -11.71 -27.18 5.34
C ILE A 395 -13.08 -27.84 5.29
N ILE A 396 -13.18 -29.13 5.63
CA ILE A 396 -14.38 -29.93 5.35
C ILE A 396 -15.56 -29.49 6.23
N ASP A 397 -15.35 -29.35 7.54
CA ASP A 397 -16.36 -28.88 8.47
C ASP A 397 -16.85 -27.46 8.13
N PRO A 398 -15.95 -26.48 7.86
CA PRO A 398 -16.36 -25.16 7.40
C PRO A 398 -17.08 -25.14 6.03
N ILE A 399 -16.77 -26.03 5.09
CA ILE A 399 -17.56 -26.15 3.84
C ILE A 399 -19.01 -26.51 4.17
N LYS A 400 -19.23 -27.48 5.08
CA LYS A 400 -20.58 -27.95 5.46
C LYS A 400 -21.34 -26.93 6.31
N ASN A 401 -20.67 -26.37 7.31
CA ASN A 401 -21.32 -25.66 8.41
C ASN A 401 -20.99 -24.16 8.46
N GLY A 402 -19.91 -23.74 7.79
CA GLY A 402 -19.33 -22.40 7.93
C GLY A 402 -18.50 -22.30 9.20
N LYS A 403 -17.63 -21.29 9.28
CA LYS A 403 -16.83 -21.01 10.47
C LYS A 403 -16.76 -19.50 10.72
N ASN A 404 -17.10 -19.12 11.95
CA ASN A 404 -17.07 -17.74 12.44
C ASN A 404 -16.10 -17.64 13.61
N LEU A 405 -15.37 -16.54 13.72
CA LEU A 405 -14.60 -16.21 14.91
C LEU A 405 -15.10 -14.90 15.51
N ARG A 406 -15.55 -14.97 16.77
CA ARG A 406 -16.08 -13.87 17.60
C ARG A 406 -17.28 -13.12 16.99
N THR A 407 -17.09 -12.38 15.89
CA THR A 407 -18.11 -11.57 15.19
C THR A 407 -17.89 -11.44 13.67
N ARG A 408 -16.88 -12.12 13.08
CA ARG A 408 -16.61 -12.08 11.64
C ARG A 408 -16.82 -13.45 11.00
N VAL A 409 -17.42 -13.47 9.82
CA VAL A 409 -17.51 -14.68 9.01
C VAL A 409 -16.17 -14.85 8.31
N GLU A 410 -15.46 -15.92 8.65
CA GLU A 410 -14.13 -16.19 8.10
C GLU A 410 -14.24 -17.21 6.97
N GLN A 411 -15.14 -18.19 7.10
CA GLN A 411 -15.47 -19.11 6.01
C GLN A 411 -16.97 -19.29 5.88
N HIS A 412 -17.55 -18.80 4.77
CA HIS A 412 -18.94 -19.05 4.42
C HIS A 412 -19.14 -20.55 4.17
N LYS A 413 -20.21 -21.12 4.73
CA LYS A 413 -20.65 -22.46 4.32
C LYS A 413 -21.00 -22.48 2.84
N LEU A 414 -20.79 -23.61 2.18
CA LEU A 414 -21.32 -23.84 0.86
C LEU A 414 -22.82 -24.11 0.97
N ASP A 415 -23.63 -23.23 0.38
CA ASP A 415 -25.09 -23.27 0.52
C ASP A 415 -25.74 -23.48 -0.85
N ALA A 416 -26.17 -24.71 -1.13
CA ALA A 416 -26.85 -25.10 -2.36
C ALA A 416 -28.10 -24.26 -2.67
N SER A 417 -28.77 -23.71 -1.65
CA SER A 417 -29.93 -22.83 -1.87
C SER A 417 -29.54 -21.47 -2.46
N LYS A 418 -28.31 -20.99 -2.16
CA LYS A 418 -27.78 -19.71 -2.63
C LYS A 418 -27.08 -19.86 -3.98
N ILE A 419 -26.13 -20.79 -4.09
CA ILE A 419 -25.33 -20.99 -5.31
C ILE A 419 -26.11 -21.77 -6.38
N GLY A 420 -27.11 -22.57 -6.00
CA GLY A 420 -27.89 -23.38 -6.92
C GLY A 420 -27.49 -24.86 -6.93
N ASN A 421 -28.44 -25.70 -7.35
CA ASN A 421 -28.29 -27.16 -7.49
C ASN A 421 -29.35 -27.72 -8.47
N GLN A 422 -29.76 -26.91 -9.44
CA GLN A 422 -30.64 -27.29 -10.54
C GLN A 422 -29.91 -27.12 -11.87
N GLU A 423 -30.26 -27.91 -12.87
CA GLU A 423 -29.61 -27.87 -14.20
C GLU A 423 -29.64 -26.46 -14.82
N SER A 424 -30.73 -25.72 -14.58
CA SER A 424 -30.90 -24.33 -15.02
C SER A 424 -29.91 -23.35 -14.38
N ASP A 425 -29.28 -23.69 -13.25
CA ASP A 425 -28.31 -22.80 -12.59
C ASP A 425 -26.97 -22.74 -13.34
N ASN A 426 -26.74 -23.64 -14.31
CA ASN A 426 -25.50 -23.80 -15.08
C ASN A 426 -24.24 -23.77 -14.21
N ILE A 427 -24.22 -24.61 -13.18
CA ILE A 427 -23.13 -24.63 -12.20
C ILE A 427 -21.86 -25.30 -12.76
N ARG A 428 -20.71 -24.68 -12.49
CA ARG A 428 -19.36 -25.18 -12.78
C ARG A 428 -18.47 -24.99 -11.56
N ALA A 429 -17.55 -25.92 -11.33
CA ALA A 429 -16.64 -25.89 -10.20
C ALA A 429 -15.19 -26.03 -10.67
N PHE A 430 -14.32 -25.24 -10.08
CA PHE A 430 -12.92 -25.13 -10.42
C PHE A 430 -12.09 -25.35 -9.16
N LEU A 431 -11.14 -26.28 -9.23
CA LEU A 431 -10.15 -26.47 -8.19
C LEU A 431 -8.82 -25.92 -8.70
N VAL A 432 -8.47 -24.72 -8.23
CA VAL A 432 -7.22 -24.04 -8.55
C VAL A 432 -6.17 -24.49 -7.54
N ARG A 433 -5.19 -25.27 -7.99
CA ARG A 433 -4.24 -25.93 -7.09
C ARG A 433 -2.81 -25.89 -7.65
N PRO A 434 -1.77 -25.98 -6.80
CA PRO A 434 -0.41 -25.99 -7.30
C PRO A 434 -0.14 -27.26 -8.12
N ASN A 435 0.78 -27.16 -9.08
CA ASN A 435 1.23 -28.33 -9.85
C ASN A 435 2.18 -29.26 -9.06
N LYS A 436 2.66 -28.81 -7.89
CA LYS A 436 3.54 -29.55 -6.97
C LYS A 436 3.19 -29.21 -5.52
N ALA A 437 3.25 -30.19 -4.63
CA ALA A 437 3.07 -30.00 -3.19
C ALA A 437 4.29 -29.31 -2.55
N TYR A 438 4.15 -28.90 -1.29
CA TYR A 438 5.25 -28.42 -0.45
C TYR A 438 6.48 -29.33 -0.54
N ARG A 439 6.27 -30.65 -0.37
CA ARG A 439 7.27 -31.70 -0.62
C ARG A 439 6.72 -32.73 -1.61
N ASN A 440 7.56 -33.20 -2.52
CA ASN A 440 7.14 -34.11 -3.60
C ASN A 440 6.56 -35.44 -3.08
N ASP A 441 7.03 -35.93 -1.92
CA ASP A 441 6.53 -37.14 -1.28
C ASP A 441 5.08 -37.01 -0.77
N LEU A 442 4.56 -35.79 -0.64
CA LEU A 442 3.21 -35.52 -0.15
C LEU A 442 2.15 -35.37 -1.26
N MET A 443 2.52 -35.49 -2.54
CA MET A 443 1.56 -35.28 -3.64
C MET A 443 0.34 -36.21 -3.56
N GLY A 444 0.54 -37.49 -3.21
CA GLY A 444 -0.57 -38.44 -3.08
C GLY A 444 -1.55 -38.09 -1.94
N ASP A 445 -1.05 -37.46 -0.86
CA ASP A 445 -1.87 -36.95 0.23
C ASP A 445 -2.71 -35.74 -0.22
N TYR A 446 -2.12 -34.82 -1.00
CA TYR A 446 -2.84 -33.68 -1.57
C TYR A 446 -3.97 -34.13 -2.50
N GLU A 447 -3.72 -35.13 -3.35
CA GLU A 447 -4.72 -35.68 -4.25
C GLU A 447 -5.91 -36.30 -3.49
N GLN A 448 -5.64 -36.99 -2.38
CA GLN A 448 -6.69 -37.54 -1.51
C GLN A 448 -7.50 -36.43 -0.83
N LYS A 449 -6.82 -35.39 -0.32
CA LYS A 449 -7.45 -34.21 0.28
C LYS A 449 -8.32 -33.45 -0.73
N TRP A 450 -7.85 -33.23 -1.96
CA TRP A 450 -8.63 -32.63 -3.03
C TRP A 450 -9.84 -33.48 -3.43
N ALA A 451 -9.70 -34.81 -3.45
CA ALA A 451 -10.83 -35.70 -3.67
C ALA A 451 -11.88 -35.60 -2.53
N CYS A 452 -11.44 -35.47 -1.29
CA CYS A 452 -12.32 -35.25 -0.13
C CYS A 452 -13.12 -33.95 -0.25
N ILE A 453 -12.49 -32.86 -0.69
CA ILE A 453 -13.17 -31.58 -0.98
C ILE A 453 -14.27 -31.79 -2.03
N ARG A 454 -13.94 -32.42 -3.17
CA ARG A 454 -14.92 -32.66 -4.25
C ARG A 454 -16.08 -33.53 -3.79
N ASN A 455 -15.81 -34.61 -3.05
CA ASN A 455 -16.85 -35.48 -2.52
C ASN A 455 -17.77 -34.73 -1.54
N THR A 456 -17.20 -33.89 -0.67
CA THR A 456 -17.97 -33.05 0.25
C THR A 456 -18.86 -32.07 -0.50
N VAL A 457 -18.33 -31.39 -1.52
CA VAL A 457 -19.11 -30.48 -2.37
C VAL A 457 -20.21 -31.25 -3.11
N GLY A 458 -19.92 -32.43 -3.65
CA GLY A 458 -20.88 -33.31 -4.30
C GLY A 458 -22.04 -33.74 -3.39
N GLY A 459 -21.76 -33.97 -2.11
CA GLY A 459 -22.78 -34.27 -1.10
C GLY A 459 -23.71 -33.09 -0.77
N ILE A 460 -23.24 -31.84 -0.96
CA ILE A 460 -24.02 -30.61 -0.72
C ILE A 460 -24.76 -30.18 -2.01
N ILE A 461 -24.07 -30.28 -3.15
CA ILE A 461 -24.55 -29.90 -4.47
C ILE A 461 -24.43 -31.15 -5.34
N SER A 462 -25.52 -31.91 -5.42
CA SER A 462 -25.58 -33.18 -6.15
C SER A 462 -25.17 -33.06 -7.63
N LEU A 463 -25.40 -31.91 -8.27
CA LEU A 463 -24.93 -31.68 -9.64
C LEU A 463 -23.41 -31.69 -9.77
N LEU A 464 -22.68 -31.44 -8.69
CA LEU A 464 -21.22 -31.45 -8.64
C LEU A 464 -20.66 -32.75 -8.05
N ASP A 465 -21.47 -33.81 -7.91
CA ASP A 465 -21.02 -35.11 -7.40
C ASP A 465 -19.98 -35.76 -8.33
N PRO A 466 -18.70 -35.86 -7.91
CA PRO A 466 -17.63 -36.40 -8.74
C PRO A 466 -17.78 -37.91 -9.02
N ASN A 467 -18.71 -38.60 -8.35
CA ASN A 467 -18.99 -40.02 -8.60
C ASN A 467 -19.96 -40.21 -9.77
N THR A 468 -20.67 -39.15 -10.18
CA THR A 468 -21.54 -39.14 -11.37
C THR A 468 -20.81 -38.61 -12.60
N GLU A 469 -21.21 -39.05 -13.79
CA GLU A 469 -20.65 -38.52 -15.05
C GLU A 469 -20.96 -37.02 -15.22
N GLY A 470 -22.19 -36.62 -14.91
CA GLY A 470 -22.62 -35.21 -14.95
C GLY A 470 -21.77 -34.34 -14.03
N GLY A 471 -21.57 -34.74 -12.78
CA GLY A 471 -20.76 -33.98 -11.84
C GLY A 471 -19.28 -33.92 -12.22
N ARG A 472 -18.68 -35.03 -12.68
CA ARG A 472 -17.29 -34.99 -13.21
C ARG A 472 -17.12 -33.98 -14.33
N SER A 473 -18.07 -33.91 -15.25
CA SER A 473 -18.01 -32.97 -16.39
C SER A 473 -18.12 -31.49 -15.98
N ARG A 474 -18.57 -31.20 -14.75
CA ARG A 474 -18.70 -29.84 -14.21
C ARG A 474 -17.50 -29.39 -13.40
N TRP A 475 -16.59 -30.30 -13.07
CA TRP A 475 -15.32 -29.99 -12.43
C TRP A 475 -14.22 -29.74 -13.45
N GLN A 476 -13.42 -28.71 -13.21
CA GLN A 476 -12.17 -28.48 -13.91
C GLN A 476 -11.06 -28.24 -12.88
N GLU A 477 -9.98 -29.01 -12.97
CA GLU A 477 -8.76 -28.68 -12.23
C GLU A 477 -7.94 -27.66 -13.02
N VAL A 478 -7.48 -26.61 -12.33
CA VAL A 478 -6.61 -25.59 -12.91
C VAL A 478 -5.32 -25.59 -12.12
N THR A 479 -4.22 -25.87 -12.80
CA THR A 479 -2.91 -26.01 -12.16
C THR A 479 -2.09 -24.76 -12.37
N TYR A 480 -1.48 -24.24 -11.31
CA TYR A 480 -0.55 -23.11 -11.42
C TYR A 480 0.87 -23.50 -10.98
N GLY A 481 1.87 -22.75 -11.46
CA GLY A 481 3.26 -22.96 -11.10
C GLY A 481 3.52 -22.49 -9.67
N ARG A 482 3.81 -23.41 -8.76
CA ARG A 482 4.14 -23.05 -7.37
C ARG A 482 5.42 -22.18 -7.34
N LEU A 483 5.32 -21.04 -6.66
CA LEU A 483 6.44 -20.12 -6.40
C LEU A 483 6.74 -20.07 -4.89
N SER A 484 7.94 -19.62 -4.51
CA SER A 484 8.22 -19.23 -3.13
C SER A 484 7.32 -18.06 -2.72
N SER A 485 6.84 -18.06 -1.47
CA SER A 485 6.09 -16.93 -0.89
C SER A 485 6.85 -15.60 -0.92
N LYS A 486 8.18 -15.63 -1.08
CA LYS A 486 9.05 -14.45 -1.21
C LYS A 486 9.29 -14.01 -2.66
N SER A 487 8.72 -14.72 -3.64
CA SER A 487 8.93 -14.42 -5.05
C SER A 487 8.35 -13.07 -5.44
N ARG A 488 9.15 -12.22 -6.06
CA ARG A 488 8.70 -10.92 -6.59
C ARG A 488 7.62 -11.08 -7.66
N LEU A 489 7.61 -12.21 -8.38
CA LEU A 489 6.63 -12.49 -9.43
C LEU A 489 5.18 -12.55 -8.90
N LEU A 490 4.97 -12.91 -7.63
CA LEU A 490 3.64 -12.88 -7.01
C LEU A 490 3.07 -11.46 -6.91
N ASN A 491 3.93 -10.44 -6.93
CA ASN A 491 3.55 -9.03 -6.90
C ASN A 491 3.52 -8.41 -8.31
N THR A 492 4.47 -8.78 -9.16
CA THR A 492 4.68 -8.09 -10.45
C THR A 492 4.11 -8.80 -11.66
N LYS A 493 3.58 -10.02 -11.51
CA LYS A 493 3.03 -10.84 -12.61
C LYS A 493 1.70 -11.49 -12.21
N ALA A 494 1.04 -12.14 -13.17
CA ALA A 494 -0.20 -12.86 -12.93
C ALA A 494 -0.04 -14.08 -12.01
N ASN A 495 1.19 -14.51 -11.72
CA ASN A 495 1.46 -15.72 -10.97
C ASN A 495 0.73 -15.77 -9.62
N GLY A 496 0.09 -16.91 -9.35
CA GLY A 496 -0.67 -17.13 -8.13
C GLY A 496 -1.90 -16.21 -7.94
N LYS A 497 -2.43 -15.62 -9.02
CA LYS A 497 -3.66 -14.81 -8.99
C LYS A 497 -4.85 -15.54 -9.60
N VAL A 498 -6.02 -15.30 -9.03
CA VAL A 498 -7.33 -15.79 -9.50
C VAL A 498 -8.29 -14.61 -9.49
N LEU A 499 -9.00 -14.40 -10.60
CA LEU A 499 -9.92 -13.27 -10.77
C LEU A 499 -11.22 -13.78 -11.39
N VAL A 500 -12.35 -13.45 -10.79
CA VAL A 500 -13.67 -13.64 -11.40
C VAL A 500 -14.32 -12.27 -11.57
N LYS A 501 -14.68 -11.94 -12.81
CA LYS A 501 -15.50 -10.76 -13.11
C LYS A 501 -16.87 -11.20 -13.59
N TYR A 502 -17.89 -10.52 -13.13
CA TYR A 502 -19.25 -10.66 -13.64
C TYR A 502 -19.81 -9.29 -13.98
N ASP A 503 -20.54 -9.24 -15.08
CA ASP A 503 -21.19 -8.05 -15.58
C ASP A 503 -22.65 -8.38 -15.93
N PRO A 504 -23.63 -7.70 -15.31
CA PRO A 504 -25.03 -7.93 -15.59
C PRO A 504 -25.49 -7.39 -16.95
N ASN A 505 -24.68 -6.59 -17.65
CA ASN A 505 -25.01 -6.02 -18.95
C ASN A 505 -23.75 -5.84 -19.83
N HIS A 506 -23.07 -6.96 -20.10
CA HIS A 506 -22.03 -7.03 -21.12
C HIS A 506 -22.68 -7.15 -22.50
N GLU A 507 -22.73 -6.04 -23.23
CA GLU A 507 -23.27 -6.00 -24.62
C GLU A 507 -24.69 -6.59 -24.73
N GLY A 508 -25.56 -6.31 -23.75
CA GLY A 508 -26.93 -6.80 -23.71
C GLY A 508 -27.11 -8.22 -23.15
N LYS A 509 -26.06 -8.83 -22.60
CA LYS A 509 -26.12 -10.13 -21.91
C LYS A 509 -25.48 -10.06 -20.53
N LYS A 510 -25.78 -11.05 -19.69
CA LYS A 510 -25.00 -11.30 -18.48
C LYS A 510 -23.75 -12.09 -18.87
N LYS A 511 -22.58 -11.70 -18.35
CA LYS A 511 -21.32 -12.38 -18.61
C LYS A 511 -20.56 -12.63 -17.31
N VAL A 512 -19.97 -13.81 -17.18
CA VAL A 512 -18.99 -14.12 -16.13
C VAL A 512 -17.74 -14.69 -16.76
N VAL A 513 -16.58 -14.29 -16.24
CA VAL A 513 -15.28 -14.77 -16.69
C VAL A 513 -14.39 -15.06 -15.48
N LEU A 514 -13.68 -16.18 -15.53
CA LEU A 514 -12.67 -16.59 -14.55
C LEU A 514 -11.30 -16.63 -15.23
N TRP A 515 -10.34 -15.92 -14.65
CA TRP A 515 -8.93 -15.99 -14.96
C TRP A 515 -8.15 -16.65 -13.83
N VAL A 516 -7.16 -17.45 -14.21
CA VAL A 516 -6.14 -18.01 -13.31
C VAL A 516 -4.78 -17.79 -13.96
N GLU A 517 -3.93 -17.04 -13.25
CA GLU A 517 -2.72 -16.47 -13.83
C GLU A 517 -3.02 -15.77 -15.17
N THR A 518 -2.28 -16.05 -16.24
CA THR A 518 -2.49 -15.44 -17.55
C THR A 518 -3.61 -16.08 -18.36
N ASN A 519 -4.30 -17.11 -17.83
CA ASN A 519 -5.24 -17.90 -18.62
C ASN A 519 -6.68 -17.51 -18.32
N LYS A 520 -7.46 -17.23 -19.37
CA LYS A 520 -8.93 -17.23 -19.29
C LYS A 520 -9.41 -18.68 -19.21
N VAL A 521 -9.81 -19.11 -18.02
CA VAL A 521 -10.16 -20.52 -17.72
C VAL A 521 -11.60 -20.83 -18.05
N TYR A 522 -12.50 -19.89 -17.78
CA TYR A 522 -13.93 -20.06 -17.98
C TYR A 522 -14.58 -18.75 -18.37
N GLU A 523 -15.54 -18.84 -19.29
CA GLU A 523 -16.34 -17.75 -19.77
C GLU A 523 -17.75 -18.28 -20.03
N TYR A 524 -18.76 -17.54 -19.60
CA TYR A 524 -20.14 -17.91 -19.85
C TYR A 524 -21.03 -16.68 -19.95
N GLU A 525 -21.90 -16.70 -20.95
CA GLU A 525 -22.89 -15.66 -21.23
C GLU A 525 -24.30 -16.24 -21.23
N TRP A 526 -25.25 -15.47 -20.74
CA TRP A 526 -26.67 -15.84 -20.77
C TRP A 526 -27.58 -14.62 -20.82
N ASP A 527 -28.80 -14.85 -21.28
CA ASP A 527 -29.82 -13.81 -21.42
C ASP A 527 -30.44 -13.41 -20.06
N TYR A 528 -31.23 -12.34 -20.08
CA TYR A 528 -31.84 -11.73 -18.89
C TYR A 528 -32.84 -12.61 -18.15
#